data_AF-A0A9P8CPZ9-F1
#
_entry.id   AF-A0A9P8CPZ9-F1
#
_cell.length_a   1.000
_cell.length_b   1.000
_cell.length_c   1.000
_cell.angle_alpha   90.00
_cell.angle_beta   90.00
_cell.angle_gamma   90.00
#
_symmetry.space_group_name_H-M   'P 1'
#
loop_
_entity.id
_entity.type
_entity.pdbx_description
1 polymer ?
#
loop_
_entity_poly.entity_id
_entity_poly.type
_entity_poly.pdbx_seq_one_letter_code
_entity_poly.pdbx_strand_id
1 'polypeptide(L)'
;MENALKKFPGGLPTLEQIRESNKGSDLPLETAWIWGPDDEIGRINLLTPERVREAKTKELLDGDVVSLNWPLNLPKKPSFGRQAAKLTLKQTTPDTEMSQDDLIDMNTQSGSQWDGFRHVGHLKNKFFYNGLQPSDLRTDTRCGIQAISNHGIVGRGVLLDYYSWKKQRGEEYDPFTSHEIHLDELLQVARQQRVTFEPGDILIIRSGYISKYHEIERRNPAKLEELGSASPRLAGVAPTEEIKTWLHDSYFSAVAGDAPAWETWPPAKDFLHQYLLALWGMPIGEMFDLEALAEQCKRKKRWSFFFMSTPLNIPGGVSSLANALAVQ
;
A
#
# COMPACT_ATOMS: atom_id res chain seq x y z
N MET A 1 -9.81 -3.97 18.55
CA MET A 1 -10.05 -2.71 19.28
C MET A 1 -10.06 -2.89 20.79
N GLU A 2 -10.74 -3.91 21.35
CA GLU A 2 -10.81 -4.12 22.81
C GLU A 2 -9.43 -4.22 23.49
N ASN A 3 -8.50 -4.99 22.92
CA ASN A 3 -7.12 -5.09 23.43
C ASN A 3 -6.38 -3.75 23.45
N ALA A 4 -6.57 -2.93 22.41
CA ALA A 4 -5.97 -1.61 22.33
C ALA A 4 -6.50 -0.70 23.45
N LEU A 5 -7.82 -0.71 23.70
CA LEU A 5 -8.45 0.07 24.77
C LEU A 5 -8.10 -0.43 26.18
N LYS A 6 -7.85 -1.74 26.35
CA LYS A 6 -7.33 -2.28 27.62
C LYS A 6 -5.94 -1.75 27.93
N LYS A 7 -5.06 -1.68 26.92
CA LYS A 7 -3.69 -1.16 27.07
C LYS A 7 -3.65 0.37 27.15
N PHE A 8 -4.54 1.04 26.42
CA PHE A 8 -4.65 2.50 26.34
C PHE A 8 -6.11 2.95 26.53
N PRO A 9 -6.56 3.15 27.78
CA PRO A 9 -7.95 3.51 28.07
C PRO A 9 -8.41 4.85 27.48
N GLY A 10 -7.47 5.73 27.13
CA GLY A 10 -7.74 7.02 26.48
C GLY A 10 -8.04 6.93 24.98
N GLY A 11 -8.04 5.73 24.39
CA GLY A 11 -8.26 5.54 22.96
C GLY A 11 -7.00 5.05 22.24
N LEU A 12 -6.93 5.32 20.94
CA LEU A 12 -5.78 4.98 20.11
C LEU A 12 -4.59 5.90 20.49
N PRO A 13 -3.44 5.35 20.96
CA PRO A 13 -2.33 6.16 21.48
C PRO A 13 -1.56 6.94 20.39
N THR A 14 -0.97 8.08 20.72
CA THR A 14 -0.02 8.74 19.80
C THR A 14 1.30 7.96 19.69
N LEU A 15 2.12 8.26 18.68
CA LEU A 15 3.45 7.64 18.52
C LEU A 15 4.34 7.93 19.75
N GLU A 16 4.19 9.11 20.34
CA GLU A 16 4.88 9.47 21.59
C GLU A 16 4.43 8.59 22.76
N GLN A 17 3.12 8.36 22.91
CA GLN A 17 2.60 7.47 23.95
C GLN A 17 3.04 6.00 23.74
N ILE A 18 3.14 5.55 22.48
CA ILE A 18 3.71 4.25 22.14
C ILE A 18 5.18 4.17 22.59
N ARG A 19 6.00 5.17 22.22
CA ARG A 19 7.41 5.26 22.62
C ARG A 19 7.57 5.24 24.13
N GLU A 20 6.75 5.99 24.85
CA GLU A 20 6.76 5.99 26.32
C GLU A 20 6.44 4.59 26.88
N SER A 21 5.39 3.95 26.36
CA SER A 21 4.96 2.62 26.83
C SER A 21 5.98 1.51 26.58
N ASN A 22 6.87 1.69 25.60
CA ASN A 22 7.92 0.72 25.24
C ASN A 22 9.27 1.02 25.89
N LYS A 23 9.41 2.10 26.68
CA LYS A 23 10.66 2.38 27.40
C LYS A 23 11.03 1.23 28.33
N GLY A 24 12.28 0.77 28.22
CA GLY A 24 12.79 -0.37 29.00
C GLY A 24 12.40 -1.75 28.47
N SER A 25 11.69 -1.83 27.34
CA SER A 25 11.46 -3.10 26.64
C SER A 25 12.57 -3.40 25.62
N ASP A 26 12.64 -4.66 25.17
CA ASP A 26 13.53 -5.08 24.08
C ASP A 26 12.98 -4.75 22.68
N LEU A 27 11.79 -4.16 22.61
CA LEU A 27 11.15 -3.75 21.36
C LEU A 27 11.67 -2.37 20.92
N PRO A 28 11.77 -2.12 19.60
CA PRO A 28 11.88 -0.76 19.07
C PRO A 28 10.78 0.13 19.67
N LEU A 29 11.13 1.37 20.03
CA LEU A 29 10.22 2.25 20.77
C LEU A 29 8.93 2.53 20.01
N GLU A 30 8.97 2.51 18.68
CA GLU A 30 7.84 2.74 17.78
C GLU A 30 6.91 1.51 17.61
N THR A 31 7.14 0.41 18.31
CA THR A 31 6.35 -0.82 18.14
C THR A 31 4.92 -0.65 18.65
N ALA A 32 3.94 -0.70 17.74
CA ALA A 32 2.51 -0.45 18.01
C ALA A 32 1.66 -1.74 17.97
N TRP A 33 2.16 -2.83 18.57
CA TRP A 33 1.45 -4.11 18.69
C TRP A 33 0.36 -4.05 19.78
N ILE A 34 -0.66 -3.23 19.53
CA ILE A 34 -1.74 -2.93 20.50
C ILE A 34 -2.99 -3.80 20.30
N TRP A 35 -3.02 -4.62 19.25
CA TRP A 35 -4.21 -5.38 18.83
C TRP A 35 -4.39 -6.71 19.56
N GLY A 36 -3.33 -7.22 20.19
CA GLY A 36 -3.30 -8.48 20.94
C GLY A 36 -2.17 -9.41 20.48
N PRO A 37 -1.75 -10.36 21.32
CA PRO A 37 -0.64 -11.27 21.00
C PRO A 37 -0.95 -12.21 19.82
N ASP A 38 -2.22 -12.55 19.62
CA ASP A 38 -2.68 -13.44 18.53
C ASP A 38 -3.11 -12.67 17.28
N ASP A 39 -2.89 -11.34 17.24
CA ASP A 39 -3.28 -10.53 16.09
C ASP A 39 -2.41 -10.82 14.86
N GLU A 40 -3.07 -10.92 13.71
CA GLU A 40 -2.47 -11.21 12.40
C GLU A 40 -2.83 -10.19 11.32
N ILE A 41 -3.72 -9.23 11.62
CA ILE A 41 -4.24 -8.26 10.63
C ILE A 41 -3.88 -6.80 10.94
N GLY A 42 -3.27 -6.53 12.10
CA GLY A 42 -2.71 -5.23 12.43
C GLY A 42 -3.74 -4.10 12.35
N ARG A 43 -3.41 -3.02 11.64
CA ARG A 43 -4.29 -1.87 11.45
C ARG A 43 -5.51 -2.13 10.59
N ILE A 44 -5.61 -3.28 9.93
CA ILE A 44 -6.89 -3.71 9.30
C ILE A 44 -7.99 -3.89 10.35
N ASN A 45 -7.65 -4.13 11.62
CA ASN A 45 -8.59 -4.08 12.76
C ASN A 45 -9.36 -2.74 12.90
N LEU A 46 -8.88 -1.66 12.25
CA LEU A 46 -9.58 -0.37 12.23
C LEU A 46 -10.80 -0.38 11.31
N LEU A 47 -10.85 -1.28 10.32
CA LEU A 47 -11.93 -1.44 9.34
C LEU A 47 -13.13 -2.17 9.96
N THR A 48 -13.69 -1.59 11.03
CA THR A 48 -14.82 -2.18 11.77
C THR A 48 -16.13 -2.12 10.98
N PRO A 49 -17.13 -2.96 11.32
CA PRO A 49 -18.45 -2.89 10.68
C PRO A 49 -19.07 -1.49 10.69
N GLU A 50 -18.87 -0.71 11.75
CA GLU A 50 -19.32 0.67 11.87
C GLU A 50 -18.67 1.56 10.82
N ARG A 51 -17.34 1.54 10.71
CA ARG A 51 -16.62 2.36 9.72
C ARG A 51 -16.92 1.94 8.29
N VAL A 52 -17.10 0.64 8.03
CA VAL A 52 -17.51 0.16 6.70
C VAL A 52 -18.91 0.67 6.34
N ARG A 53 -19.87 0.64 7.26
CA ARG A 53 -21.22 1.21 7.04
C ARG A 53 -21.18 2.72 6.83
N GLU A 54 -20.35 3.43 7.58
CA GLU A 54 -20.16 4.88 7.40
C GLU A 54 -19.55 5.20 6.05
N ALA A 55 -18.46 4.53 5.66
CA ALA A 55 -17.84 4.70 4.34
C ALA A 55 -18.84 4.43 3.22
N LYS A 56 -19.63 3.34 3.31
CA LYS A 56 -20.70 3.05 2.35
C LYS A 56 -21.67 4.24 2.23
N THR A 57 -22.13 4.77 3.36
CA THR A 57 -23.14 5.82 3.40
C THR A 57 -22.62 7.17 2.91
N LYS A 58 -21.37 7.52 3.25
CA LYS A 58 -20.74 8.79 2.90
C LYS A 58 -20.23 8.81 1.46
N GLU A 59 -19.72 7.69 0.96
CA GLU A 59 -18.87 7.69 -0.23
C GLU A 59 -19.49 7.01 -1.45
N LEU A 60 -20.32 5.98 -1.28
CA LEU A 60 -20.98 5.26 -2.39
C LEU A 60 -22.27 5.99 -2.77
N LEU A 61 -22.13 7.09 -3.52
CA LEU A 61 -23.22 7.99 -3.85
C LEU A 61 -23.71 7.79 -5.29
N ASP A 62 -22.78 7.68 -6.25
CA ASP A 62 -23.11 7.64 -7.67
C ASP A 62 -23.06 6.21 -8.23
N GLY A 63 -22.24 5.34 -7.63
CA GLY A 63 -21.99 3.97 -8.10
C GLY A 63 -20.93 3.88 -9.20
N ASP A 64 -20.15 4.94 -9.44
CA ASP A 64 -19.08 4.94 -10.44
C ASP A 64 -17.88 4.13 -9.93
N VAL A 65 -17.64 2.99 -10.57
CA VAL A 65 -16.57 2.05 -10.20
C VAL A 65 -15.31 2.30 -11.03
N VAL A 66 -14.17 2.39 -10.35
CA VAL A 66 -12.83 2.47 -10.96
C VAL A 66 -11.98 1.30 -10.49
N SER A 67 -11.49 0.49 -11.42
CA SER A 67 -10.46 -0.53 -11.14
C SER A 67 -9.12 0.15 -10.90
N LEU A 68 -8.43 -0.26 -9.84
CA LEU A 68 -7.09 0.24 -9.49
C LEU A 68 -5.99 -0.78 -9.83
N ASN A 69 -6.35 -1.83 -10.57
CA ASN A 69 -5.43 -2.88 -10.98
C ASN A 69 -4.74 -2.48 -12.28
N TRP A 70 -3.42 -2.36 -12.24
CA TRP A 70 -2.59 -2.28 -13.43
C TRP A 70 -2.52 -3.66 -14.10
N PRO A 71 -2.44 -3.74 -15.45
CA PRO A 71 -2.34 -5.01 -16.15
C PRO A 71 -1.20 -5.87 -15.59
N LEU A 72 -1.45 -7.16 -15.34
CA LEU A 72 -0.49 -8.04 -14.66
C LEU A 72 0.85 -8.18 -15.41
N ASN A 73 0.84 -8.05 -16.73
CA ASN A 73 2.05 -8.07 -17.55
C ASN A 73 2.85 -6.75 -17.49
N LEU A 74 2.42 -5.79 -16.67
CA LEU A 74 3.09 -4.52 -16.45
C LEU A 74 3.60 -4.37 -14.99
N PRO A 75 4.75 -3.70 -14.82
CA PRO A 75 5.63 -3.19 -15.87
C PRO A 75 6.32 -4.36 -16.60
N LYS A 76 6.63 -4.19 -17.89
CA LYS A 76 7.30 -5.22 -18.70
C LYS A 76 8.59 -5.75 -18.04
N LYS A 77 9.30 -4.84 -17.36
CA LYS A 77 10.46 -5.14 -16.54
C LYS A 77 10.23 -4.60 -15.12
N PRO A 78 9.87 -5.47 -14.16
CA PRO A 78 9.73 -5.08 -12.77
C PRO A 78 11.03 -4.57 -12.15
N SER A 79 10.87 -3.60 -11.25
CA SER A 79 11.96 -3.08 -10.42
C SER A 79 12.56 -4.17 -9.53
N PHE A 80 13.77 -3.90 -9.00
CA PHE A 80 14.49 -4.79 -8.07
C PHE A 80 14.88 -6.16 -8.67
N GLY A 81 14.87 -6.27 -10.01
CA GLY A 81 15.20 -7.52 -10.69
C GLY A 81 14.16 -8.63 -10.49
N ARG A 82 12.91 -8.27 -10.13
CA ARG A 82 11.81 -9.22 -9.93
C ARG A 82 11.37 -9.82 -11.27
N GLN A 83 10.89 -11.06 -11.21
CA GLN A 83 10.37 -11.78 -12.38
C GLN A 83 9.06 -11.14 -12.87
N ALA A 84 9.02 -10.74 -14.14
CA ALA A 84 7.80 -10.26 -14.81
C ALA A 84 6.71 -11.35 -14.88
N ALA A 85 5.44 -10.94 -14.95
CA ALA A 85 4.37 -11.90 -15.11
C ALA A 85 4.34 -12.49 -16.51
N LYS A 86 4.22 -13.82 -16.58
CA LYS A 86 4.07 -14.57 -17.82
C LYS A 86 2.73 -15.31 -17.81
N LEU A 87 1.89 -14.97 -18.79
CA LEU A 87 0.65 -15.70 -19.08
C LEU A 87 0.94 -16.81 -20.09
N THR A 88 0.49 -18.03 -19.80
CA THR A 88 0.50 -19.15 -20.74
C THR A 88 -0.90 -19.72 -20.86
N LEU A 89 -1.46 -19.73 -22.08
CA LEU A 89 -2.75 -20.38 -22.34
C LEU A 89 -2.52 -21.88 -22.58
N LYS A 90 -3.38 -22.71 -22.01
CA LYS A 90 -3.31 -24.17 -22.09
C LYS A 90 -4.64 -24.73 -22.54
N GLN A 91 -4.62 -25.44 -23.67
CA GLN A 91 -5.74 -26.24 -24.11
C GLN A 91 -6.00 -27.39 -23.13
N THR A 92 -7.24 -27.55 -22.69
CA THR A 92 -7.64 -28.54 -21.68
C THR A 92 -8.29 -29.78 -22.27
N THR A 93 -8.87 -29.67 -23.47
CA THR A 93 -9.60 -30.76 -24.13
C THR A 93 -8.86 -31.19 -25.39
N PRO A 94 -8.48 -32.48 -25.53
CA PRO A 94 -7.91 -33.00 -26.78
C PRO A 94 -8.83 -32.72 -27.98
N ASP A 95 -8.25 -32.40 -29.13
CA ASP A 95 -8.93 -32.21 -30.42
C ASP A 95 -9.87 -30.98 -30.55
N THR A 96 -9.85 -30.03 -29.60
CA THR A 96 -10.53 -28.72 -29.77
C THR A 96 -9.83 -27.56 -29.04
N GLU A 97 -9.70 -26.42 -29.70
CA GLU A 97 -9.18 -25.17 -29.10
C GLU A 97 -10.23 -24.38 -28.31
N MET A 98 -11.47 -24.87 -28.23
CA MET A 98 -12.60 -24.17 -27.60
C MET A 98 -12.61 -24.26 -26.07
N SER A 99 -11.60 -24.88 -25.46
CA SER A 99 -11.44 -24.95 -24.00
C SER A 99 -10.00 -24.63 -23.62
N GLN A 100 -9.83 -23.56 -22.84
CA GLN A 100 -8.55 -22.96 -22.48
C GLN A 100 -8.53 -22.64 -20.98
N ASP A 101 -7.46 -23.04 -20.32
CA ASP A 101 -7.07 -22.54 -18.99
C ASP A 101 -5.86 -21.61 -19.14
N ASP A 102 -5.57 -20.83 -18.11
CA ASP A 102 -4.33 -20.05 -18.02
C ASP A 102 -3.39 -20.54 -16.90
N LEU A 103 -2.10 -20.28 -17.11
CA LEU A 103 -1.06 -20.37 -16.10
C LEU A 103 -0.41 -18.99 -15.98
N ILE A 104 -0.26 -18.52 -14.74
CA ILE A 104 0.40 -17.26 -14.40
C ILE A 104 1.65 -17.60 -13.60
N ASP A 105 2.81 -17.27 -14.17
CA ASP A 105 4.12 -17.42 -13.53
C ASP A 105 4.74 -16.04 -13.31
N MET A 106 4.82 -15.62 -12.04
CA MET A 106 5.25 -14.27 -11.67
C MET A 106 5.81 -14.21 -10.26
N ASN A 107 6.62 -13.19 -9.98
CA ASN A 107 6.84 -12.74 -8.62
C ASN A 107 5.63 -11.87 -8.19
N THR A 108 5.03 -12.17 -7.03
CA THR A 108 3.82 -11.50 -6.55
C THR A 108 4.04 -10.04 -6.11
N GLN A 109 5.28 -9.55 -6.20
CA GLN A 109 5.67 -8.16 -6.00
C GLN A 109 6.01 -7.42 -7.32
N SER A 110 5.63 -7.97 -8.47
CA SER A 110 5.99 -7.42 -9.78
C SER A 110 4.98 -6.45 -10.39
N GLY A 111 3.83 -6.19 -9.79
CA GLY A 111 2.77 -5.33 -10.35
C GLY A 111 1.88 -4.77 -9.25
N SER A 112 0.62 -4.40 -9.54
CA SER A 112 -0.29 -3.92 -8.49
C SER A 112 -0.45 -4.95 -7.37
N GLN A 113 -0.06 -4.59 -6.15
CA GLN A 113 0.10 -5.55 -5.05
C GLN A 113 -0.24 -4.96 -3.68
N TRP A 114 -0.42 -5.86 -2.73
CA TRP A 114 -0.38 -5.61 -1.29
C TRP A 114 0.79 -6.34 -0.65
N ASP A 115 1.60 -5.63 0.11
CA ASP A 115 2.60 -6.20 1.00
C ASP A 115 1.98 -6.59 2.33
N GLY A 116 2.12 -7.88 2.66
CA GLY A 116 1.74 -8.43 3.95
C GLY A 116 2.89 -8.37 4.95
N PHE A 117 2.61 -8.70 6.20
CA PHE A 117 3.55 -8.52 7.30
C PHE A 117 4.75 -9.49 7.32
N ARG A 118 4.75 -10.47 6.41
CA ARG A 118 5.88 -11.38 6.16
C ARG A 118 6.83 -10.88 5.07
N HIS A 119 6.50 -9.76 4.39
CA HIS A 119 7.31 -9.24 3.28
C HIS A 119 8.63 -8.62 3.76
N VAL A 120 8.55 -7.65 4.69
CA VAL A 120 9.71 -6.96 5.26
C VAL A 120 9.59 -6.94 6.77
N GLY A 121 10.65 -7.42 7.43
CA GLY A 121 10.82 -7.37 8.89
C GLY A 121 11.60 -6.14 9.34
N HIS A 122 11.66 -5.92 10.65
CA HIS A 122 12.53 -4.92 11.25
C HIS A 122 13.99 -5.39 11.19
N LEU A 123 14.79 -4.81 10.30
CA LEU A 123 16.10 -5.38 9.92
C LEU A 123 17.08 -5.47 11.09
N LYS A 124 17.09 -4.44 11.95
CA LYS A 124 18.02 -4.36 13.08
C LYS A 124 17.71 -5.41 14.16
N ASN A 125 16.43 -5.62 14.48
CA ASN A 125 15.98 -6.52 15.55
C ASN A 125 15.58 -7.90 15.05
N LYS A 126 15.53 -8.10 13.72
CA LYS A 126 15.36 -9.40 13.04
C LYS A 126 14.05 -10.11 13.35
N PHE A 127 12.96 -9.37 13.45
CA PHE A 127 11.61 -9.91 13.59
C PHE A 127 10.66 -9.32 12.55
N PHE A 128 9.51 -9.97 12.37
CA PHE A 128 8.36 -9.48 11.62
C PHE A 128 7.24 -9.08 12.60
N TYR A 129 6.10 -8.65 12.05
CA TYR A 129 4.96 -8.21 12.84
C TYR A 129 4.58 -9.17 13.96
N ASN A 130 4.27 -8.59 15.12
CA ASN A 130 3.80 -9.28 16.32
C ASN A 130 4.73 -10.42 16.81
N GLY A 131 6.04 -10.19 16.71
CA GLY A 131 7.09 -11.04 17.26
C GLY A 131 7.48 -12.24 16.39
N LEU A 132 6.89 -12.37 15.20
CA LEU A 132 7.17 -13.48 14.27
C LEU A 132 8.66 -13.51 13.87
N GLN A 133 9.28 -14.67 13.98
CA GLN A 133 10.70 -14.85 13.68
C GLN A 133 10.92 -15.33 12.23
N PRO A 134 12.11 -15.09 11.64
CA PRO A 134 12.42 -15.59 10.30
C PRO A 134 12.26 -17.10 10.13
N SER A 135 12.51 -17.90 11.18
CA SER A 135 12.31 -19.35 11.18
C SER A 135 10.85 -19.73 10.97
N ASP A 136 9.93 -18.96 11.55
CA ASP A 136 8.49 -19.25 11.57
C ASP A 136 7.90 -19.14 10.16
N LEU A 137 8.52 -18.33 9.29
CA LEU A 137 8.10 -18.16 7.89
C LEU A 137 8.17 -19.44 7.05
N ARG A 138 8.78 -20.53 7.54
CA ARG A 138 8.86 -21.81 6.84
C ARG A 138 8.02 -22.91 7.48
N THR A 139 7.54 -22.69 8.71
CA THR A 139 6.88 -23.71 9.53
C THR A 139 5.45 -23.35 9.91
N ASP A 140 5.07 -22.08 9.75
CA ASP A 140 3.75 -21.54 10.13
C ASP A 140 3.21 -20.58 9.05
N THR A 141 1.90 -20.36 9.09
CA THR A 141 1.12 -19.46 8.26
C THR A 141 0.77 -18.14 8.95
N ARG A 142 1.00 -17.98 10.26
CA ARG A 142 0.72 -16.74 11.02
C ARG A 142 1.21 -15.48 10.31
N CYS A 143 0.40 -14.42 10.37
CA CYS A 143 0.59 -13.13 9.69
C CYS A 143 0.74 -13.25 8.16
N GLY A 144 0.37 -14.39 7.58
CA GLY A 144 0.31 -14.57 6.14
C GLY A 144 -0.88 -13.81 5.54
N ILE A 145 -0.78 -13.52 4.25
CA ILE A 145 -1.76 -12.69 3.54
C ILE A 145 -3.19 -13.24 3.61
N GLN A 146 -3.36 -14.55 3.85
CA GLN A 146 -4.68 -15.16 4.09
C GLN A 146 -5.43 -14.56 5.28
N ALA A 147 -4.73 -14.09 6.32
CA ALA A 147 -5.38 -13.46 7.47
C ALA A 147 -6.10 -12.16 7.05
N ILE A 148 -5.43 -11.34 6.23
CA ILE A 148 -6.03 -10.14 5.64
C ILE A 148 -7.08 -10.52 4.59
N SER A 149 -6.85 -11.56 3.77
CA SER A 149 -7.83 -12.06 2.79
C SER A 149 -9.17 -12.46 3.44
N ASN A 150 -9.13 -13.16 4.58
CA ASN A 150 -10.31 -13.59 5.32
C ASN A 150 -11.12 -12.43 5.92
N HIS A 151 -10.51 -11.26 6.09
CA HIS A 151 -11.18 -10.03 6.52
C HIS A 151 -11.59 -9.16 5.33
N GLY A 152 -10.73 -9.05 4.32
CA GLY A 152 -10.79 -8.05 3.25
C GLY A 152 -10.26 -6.68 3.69
N ILE A 153 -9.99 -5.82 2.71
CA ILE A 153 -9.65 -4.41 2.93
C ILE A 153 -10.80 -3.58 2.37
N VAL A 154 -11.77 -3.26 3.23
CA VAL A 154 -12.99 -2.56 2.85
C VAL A 154 -13.19 -1.37 3.78
N GLY A 155 -13.40 -0.18 3.23
CA GLY A 155 -13.53 1.03 4.04
C GLY A 155 -13.52 2.30 3.23
N ARG A 156 -13.06 3.40 3.83
CA ARG A 156 -12.93 4.70 3.17
C ARG A 156 -11.52 4.84 2.60
N GLY A 157 -11.43 5.06 1.30
CA GLY A 157 -10.19 5.42 0.62
C GLY A 157 -10.08 6.93 0.45
N VAL A 158 -8.87 7.46 0.51
CA VAL A 158 -8.57 8.89 0.31
C VAL A 158 -7.38 9.03 -0.64
N LEU A 159 -7.55 9.80 -1.72
CA LEU A 159 -6.50 10.04 -2.73
C LEU A 159 -5.88 11.43 -2.60
N LEU A 160 -4.57 11.47 -2.32
CA LEU A 160 -3.73 12.65 -2.51
C LEU A 160 -3.06 12.61 -3.89
N ASP A 161 -3.48 13.50 -4.80
CA ASP A 161 -2.94 13.58 -6.17
C ASP A 161 -1.77 14.57 -6.24
N TYR A 162 -0.66 14.16 -5.62
CA TYR A 162 0.59 14.91 -5.58
C TYR A 162 1.11 15.22 -6.98
N TYR A 163 1.04 14.26 -7.90
CA TYR A 163 1.58 14.44 -9.25
C TYR A 163 0.88 15.57 -10.03
N SER A 164 -0.45 15.63 -9.99
CA SER A 164 -1.17 16.71 -10.65
C SER A 164 -0.93 18.06 -9.96
N TRP A 165 -0.79 18.05 -8.63
CA TRP A 165 -0.46 19.25 -7.86
C TRP A 165 0.89 19.85 -8.27
N LYS A 166 1.95 19.02 -8.37
CA LYS A 166 3.26 19.45 -8.90
C LYS A 166 3.17 20.01 -10.32
N LYS A 167 2.48 19.29 -11.23
CA LYS A 167 2.31 19.73 -12.62
C LYS A 167 1.61 21.08 -12.75
N GLN A 168 0.57 21.34 -11.96
CA GLN A 168 -0.16 22.61 -11.99
C GLN A 168 0.69 23.80 -11.57
N ARG A 169 1.71 23.57 -10.75
CA ARG A 169 2.65 24.59 -10.28
C ARG A 169 3.81 24.83 -11.24
N GLY A 170 3.95 24.01 -12.28
CA GLY A 170 5.07 24.08 -13.23
C GLY A 170 6.41 23.71 -12.61
N GLU A 171 6.41 23.00 -11.48
CA GLU A 171 7.62 22.55 -10.80
C GLU A 171 8.20 21.31 -11.49
N GLU A 172 9.52 21.25 -11.61
CA GLU A 172 10.22 20.08 -12.13
C GLU A 172 10.05 18.91 -11.16
N TYR A 173 9.57 17.77 -11.67
CA TYR A 173 9.34 16.57 -10.89
C TYR A 173 9.39 15.33 -11.80
N ASP A 174 10.19 14.34 -11.41
CA ASP A 174 10.33 13.07 -12.13
C ASP A 174 10.18 11.86 -11.17
N PRO A 175 9.11 11.06 -11.32
CA PRO A 175 8.89 9.84 -10.55
C PRO A 175 10.01 8.79 -10.63
N PHE A 176 10.88 8.86 -11.64
CA PHE A 176 12.02 7.94 -11.84
C PHE A 176 13.34 8.45 -11.24
N THR A 177 13.25 9.40 -10.30
CA THR A 177 14.36 9.92 -9.50
C THR A 177 14.11 9.68 -8.01
N SER A 178 15.10 9.82 -7.15
CA SER A 178 14.95 9.65 -5.69
C SER A 178 14.36 10.90 -5.01
N HIS A 179 13.33 11.50 -5.61
CA HIS A 179 12.69 12.70 -5.11
C HIS A 179 11.85 12.40 -3.87
N GLU A 180 12.16 13.05 -2.75
CA GLU A 180 11.41 12.92 -1.49
C GLU A 180 10.14 13.78 -1.50
N ILE A 181 9.00 13.14 -1.24
CA ILE A 181 7.71 13.80 -1.04
C ILE A 181 7.54 14.07 0.45
N HIS A 182 7.58 15.35 0.84
CA HIS A 182 7.55 15.76 2.23
C HIS A 182 6.12 15.98 2.78
N LEU A 183 5.99 15.94 4.11
CA LEU A 183 4.69 16.05 4.79
C LEU A 183 3.98 17.38 4.49
N ASP A 184 4.71 18.49 4.50
CA ASP A 184 4.15 19.81 4.25
C ASP A 184 3.54 19.91 2.85
N GLU A 185 4.14 19.27 1.85
CA GLU A 185 3.58 19.17 0.49
C GLU A 185 2.31 18.30 0.47
N LEU A 186 2.31 17.13 1.11
CA LEU A 186 1.13 16.26 1.21
C LEU A 186 -0.04 16.98 1.91
N LEU A 187 0.23 17.75 2.96
CA LEU A 187 -0.78 18.54 3.65
C LEU A 187 -1.28 19.72 2.79
N GLN A 188 -0.43 20.31 1.95
CA GLN A 188 -0.87 21.31 0.96
C GLN A 188 -1.79 20.69 -0.09
N VAL A 189 -1.46 19.49 -0.59
CA VAL A 189 -2.31 18.73 -1.52
C VAL A 189 -3.67 18.45 -0.87
N ALA A 190 -3.70 17.92 0.36
CA ALA A 190 -4.93 17.65 1.09
C ALA A 190 -5.79 18.91 1.30
N ARG A 191 -5.18 20.05 1.65
CA ARG A 191 -5.87 21.34 1.79
C ARG A 191 -6.49 21.80 0.47
N GLN A 192 -5.77 21.70 -0.64
CA GLN A 192 -6.28 22.08 -1.96
C GLN A 192 -7.42 21.17 -2.42
N GLN A 193 -7.31 19.87 -2.12
CA GLN A 193 -8.34 18.86 -2.40
C GLN A 193 -9.52 18.90 -1.40
N ARG A 194 -9.41 19.68 -0.32
CA ARG A 194 -10.38 19.79 0.79
C ARG A 194 -10.67 18.43 1.44
N VAL A 195 -9.62 17.65 1.62
CA VAL A 195 -9.66 16.33 2.25
C VAL A 195 -9.44 16.47 3.75
N THR A 196 -10.23 15.73 4.53
CA THR A 196 -9.97 15.43 5.94
C THR A 196 -9.71 13.94 6.09
N PHE A 197 -8.87 13.59 7.07
CA PHE A 197 -8.52 12.20 7.38
C PHE A 197 -9.32 11.72 8.59
N GLU A 198 -9.73 10.45 8.57
CA GLU A 198 -10.45 9.76 9.63
C GLU A 198 -9.67 8.48 10.01
N PRO A 199 -9.64 8.07 11.30
CA PRO A 199 -9.03 6.81 11.68
C PRO A 199 -9.65 5.63 10.92
N GLY A 200 -8.81 4.78 10.35
CA GLY A 200 -9.21 3.65 9.51
C GLY A 200 -9.18 3.93 8.00
N ASP A 201 -8.95 5.16 7.57
CA ASP A 201 -8.78 5.49 6.15
C ASP A 201 -7.66 4.65 5.50
N ILE A 202 -7.88 4.26 4.24
CA ILE A 202 -6.83 3.80 3.33
C ILE A 202 -6.26 5.04 2.63
N LEU A 203 -5.03 5.43 2.98
CA LEU A 203 -4.36 6.59 2.38
C LEU A 203 -3.70 6.18 1.05
N ILE A 204 -4.08 6.83 -0.04
CA ILE A 204 -3.56 6.56 -1.38
C ILE A 204 -2.86 7.81 -1.90
N ILE A 205 -1.60 7.67 -2.31
CA ILE A 205 -0.79 8.78 -2.85
C ILE A 205 -0.46 8.47 -4.31
N ARG A 206 -0.88 9.36 -5.21
CA ARG A 206 -0.48 9.31 -6.62
C ARG A 206 0.78 10.15 -6.81
N SER A 207 1.93 9.47 -6.85
CA SER A 207 3.23 10.07 -7.16
C SER A 207 3.45 10.21 -8.67
N GLY A 208 2.72 9.48 -9.51
CA GLY A 208 2.70 9.67 -10.96
C GLY A 208 3.62 8.74 -11.74
N TYR A 209 4.13 7.68 -11.11
CA TYR A 209 4.99 6.68 -11.73
C TYR A 209 4.31 6.04 -12.95
N ILE A 210 3.07 5.55 -12.82
CA ILE A 210 2.36 4.90 -13.93
C ILE A 210 2.07 5.89 -15.06
N SER A 211 1.70 7.12 -14.73
CA SER A 211 1.51 8.20 -15.71
C SER A 211 2.77 8.44 -16.54
N LYS A 212 3.93 8.54 -15.86
CA LYS A 212 5.23 8.76 -16.52
C LYS A 212 5.71 7.51 -17.25
N TYR A 213 5.42 6.31 -16.75
CA TYR A 213 5.70 5.04 -17.42
C TYR A 213 5.05 5.01 -18.81
N HIS A 214 3.75 5.31 -18.91
CA HIS A 214 3.04 5.33 -20.20
C HIS A 214 3.46 6.50 -21.10
N GLU A 215 3.93 7.62 -20.55
CA GLU A 215 4.58 8.68 -21.34
C GLU A 215 5.87 8.17 -21.99
N ILE A 216 6.73 7.51 -21.21
CA ILE A 216 7.99 6.95 -21.70
C ILE A 216 7.74 5.81 -22.68
N GLU A 217 6.78 4.93 -22.41
CA GLU A 217 6.42 3.83 -23.32
C GLU A 217 6.08 4.33 -24.72
N ARG A 218 5.31 5.43 -24.82
CA ARG A 218 4.93 6.03 -26.10
C ARG A 218 6.06 6.76 -26.80
N ARG A 219 7.00 7.36 -26.05
CA ARG A 219 8.05 8.22 -26.61
C ARG A 219 9.37 7.48 -26.87
N ASN A 220 9.77 6.60 -25.96
CA ASN A 220 11.01 5.86 -25.98
C ASN A 220 10.89 4.56 -25.14
N PRO A 221 10.24 3.51 -25.69
CA PRO A 221 10.00 2.26 -24.94
C PRO A 221 11.30 1.56 -24.51
N ALA A 222 12.40 1.71 -25.26
CA ALA A 222 13.70 1.15 -24.89
C ALA A 222 14.22 1.70 -23.55
N LYS A 223 13.83 2.92 -23.17
CA LYS A 223 14.21 3.52 -21.88
C LYS A 223 13.62 2.77 -20.69
N LEU A 224 12.47 2.09 -20.85
CA LEU A 224 11.85 1.33 -19.77
C LEU A 224 12.69 0.12 -19.35
N GLU A 225 13.47 -0.45 -20.27
CA GLU A 225 14.41 -1.53 -19.96
C GLU A 225 15.51 -1.09 -18.99
N GLU A 226 15.93 0.18 -19.07
CA GLU A 226 16.90 0.77 -18.16
C GLU A 226 16.28 1.14 -16.80
N LEU A 227 15.00 1.56 -16.81
CA LEU A 227 14.32 2.06 -15.62
C LEU A 227 13.77 0.95 -14.71
N GLY A 228 13.36 -0.19 -15.28
CA GLY A 228 13.04 -1.43 -14.56
C GLY A 228 14.29 -2.15 -14.03
N SER A 229 15.27 -1.41 -13.51
CA SER A 229 16.57 -1.97 -13.10
C SER A 229 16.51 -2.66 -11.74
N ALA A 230 17.57 -3.42 -11.43
CA ALA A 230 17.79 -4.00 -10.09
C ALA A 230 18.05 -2.93 -9.01
N SER A 231 18.46 -1.72 -9.41
CA SER A 231 18.76 -0.59 -8.52
C SER A 231 17.96 0.63 -8.95
N PRO A 232 16.62 0.60 -8.84
CA PRO A 232 15.77 1.67 -9.31
C PRO A 232 15.99 2.95 -8.51
N ARG A 233 15.59 4.09 -9.08
CA ARG A 233 15.37 5.33 -8.33
C ARG A 233 13.90 5.68 -8.46
N LEU A 234 13.24 5.88 -7.33
CA LEU A 234 11.80 6.04 -7.25
C LEU A 234 11.49 7.20 -6.33
N ALA A 235 10.63 8.10 -6.81
CA ALA A 235 10.11 9.17 -5.98
C ALA A 235 9.02 8.58 -5.09
N GLY A 236 8.97 9.02 -3.84
CA GLY A 236 7.98 8.51 -2.90
C GLY A 236 7.97 9.32 -1.61
N VAL A 237 7.20 8.84 -0.64
CA VAL A 237 7.07 9.50 0.66
C VAL A 237 8.42 9.52 1.39
N ALA A 238 8.79 10.67 1.94
CA ALA A 238 10.02 10.84 2.69
C ALA A 238 9.98 10.08 4.03
N PRO A 239 11.03 9.33 4.43
CA PRO A 239 11.06 8.56 5.67
C PRO A 239 11.41 9.43 6.91
N THR A 240 10.76 10.59 7.06
CA THR A 240 11.05 11.55 8.15
C THR A 240 10.27 11.23 9.44
N GLU A 241 10.75 11.76 10.58
CA GLU A 241 10.03 11.65 11.87
C GLU A 241 8.64 12.27 11.83
N GLU A 242 8.47 13.37 11.10
CA GLU A 242 7.19 14.06 10.95
C GLU A 242 6.19 13.19 10.17
N ILE A 243 6.63 12.56 9.07
CA ILE A 243 5.82 11.60 8.32
C ILE A 243 5.44 10.41 9.20
N LYS A 244 6.40 9.83 9.93
CA LYS A 244 6.11 8.70 10.84
C LYS A 244 5.08 9.09 11.90
N THR A 245 5.23 10.26 12.50
CA THR A 245 4.29 10.78 13.49
C THR A 245 2.91 10.98 12.88
N TRP A 246 2.84 11.64 11.71
CA TRP A 246 1.57 11.87 11.01
C TRP A 246 0.85 10.57 10.61
N LEU A 247 1.56 9.61 10.02
CA LEU A 247 0.98 8.31 9.62
C LEU A 247 0.53 7.50 10.83
N HIS A 248 1.25 7.57 11.94
CA HIS A 248 0.85 6.89 13.16
C HIS A 248 -0.37 7.53 13.79
N ASP A 249 -0.34 8.84 14.02
CA ASP A 249 -1.36 9.55 14.78
C ASP A 249 -2.64 9.77 13.98
N SER A 250 -2.59 9.69 12.64
CA SER A 250 -3.79 9.65 11.79
C SER A 250 -4.48 8.29 11.80
N TYR A 251 -3.81 7.22 12.24
CA TYR A 251 -4.36 5.86 12.28
C TYR A 251 -4.93 5.38 10.94
N PHE A 252 -4.17 5.55 9.85
CA PHE A 252 -4.51 4.89 8.58
C PHE A 252 -4.50 3.37 8.74
N SER A 253 -5.47 2.68 8.13
CA SER A 253 -5.54 1.21 8.16
C SER A 253 -4.53 0.56 7.22
N ALA A 254 -4.27 1.23 6.10
CA ALA A 254 -3.28 0.85 5.09
C ALA A 254 -2.83 2.11 4.32
N VAL A 255 -1.70 2.01 3.64
CA VAL A 255 -1.24 3.02 2.68
C VAL A 255 -1.10 2.38 1.30
N ALA A 256 -1.29 3.14 0.23
CA ALA A 256 -1.01 2.69 -1.12
C ALA A 256 -0.54 3.81 -2.06
N GLY A 257 0.02 3.44 -3.21
CA GLY A 257 0.43 4.38 -4.25
C GLY A 257 0.66 3.71 -5.61
N ASP A 258 1.07 4.50 -6.60
CA ASP A 258 1.27 4.05 -7.98
C ASP A 258 2.73 3.74 -8.33
N ALA A 259 3.66 3.86 -7.39
CA ALA A 259 5.08 3.55 -7.58
C ALA A 259 5.43 2.11 -7.15
N PRO A 260 6.55 1.53 -7.64
CA PRO A 260 7.09 0.22 -7.20
C PRO A 260 7.68 0.18 -5.79
N ALA A 261 7.78 1.34 -5.14
CA ALA A 261 8.08 1.51 -3.72
C ALA A 261 7.17 2.64 -3.23
N TRP A 262 6.45 2.47 -2.11
CA TRP A 262 5.59 3.54 -1.60
C TRP A 262 6.38 4.77 -1.12
N GLU A 263 7.56 4.53 -0.55
CA GLU A 263 8.51 5.54 -0.11
C GLU A 263 9.61 5.81 -1.14
N THR A 264 10.37 6.89 -0.95
CA THR A 264 11.51 7.20 -1.81
C THR A 264 12.56 6.09 -1.79
N TRP A 265 13.10 5.77 -2.96
CA TRP A 265 14.15 4.76 -3.13
C TRP A 265 15.33 5.24 -4.01
N PRO A 266 16.58 4.86 -3.69
CA PRO A 266 17.02 4.22 -2.44
C PRO A 266 16.87 5.18 -1.23
N PRO A 267 16.64 4.63 -0.02
CA PRO A 267 16.55 5.44 1.19
C PRO A 267 17.92 6.02 1.56
N ALA A 268 17.95 7.26 2.06
CA ALA A 268 19.19 7.91 2.49
C ALA A 268 19.77 7.31 3.80
N LYS A 269 18.91 6.84 4.71
CA LYS A 269 19.32 6.31 6.02
C LYS A 269 18.41 5.19 6.51
N ASP A 270 17.11 5.44 6.49
CA ASP A 270 16.07 4.56 7.02
C ASP A 270 14.89 4.57 6.05
N PHE A 271 13.99 3.60 6.19
CA PHE A 271 12.90 3.40 5.26
C PHE A 271 11.62 2.97 5.99
N LEU A 272 10.47 3.50 5.57
CA LEU A 272 9.15 3.34 6.16
C LEU A 272 8.69 1.89 6.19
N HIS A 273 9.01 1.04 5.22
CA HIS A 273 8.46 -0.34 5.14
C HIS A 273 8.58 -1.11 6.46
N GLN A 274 9.72 -1.03 7.16
CA GLN A 274 9.89 -1.75 8.43
C GLN A 274 9.04 -1.18 9.56
N TYR A 275 8.74 0.12 9.56
CA TYR A 275 7.81 0.73 10.52
C TYR A 275 6.38 0.32 10.21
N LEU A 276 5.94 0.47 8.96
CA LEU A 276 4.57 0.20 8.57
C LEU A 276 4.26 -1.29 8.75
N LEU A 277 5.05 -2.19 8.18
CA LEU A 277 4.78 -3.63 8.21
C LEU A 277 5.12 -4.26 9.56
N ALA A 278 6.38 -4.17 10.00
CA ALA A 278 6.84 -4.93 11.16
C ALA A 278 6.46 -4.27 12.51
N LEU A 279 6.54 -2.95 12.62
CA LEU A 279 6.28 -2.27 13.91
C LEU A 279 4.80 -1.94 14.12
N TRP A 280 4.06 -1.57 13.07
CA TRP A 280 2.69 -1.08 13.20
C TRP A 280 1.62 -2.04 12.68
N GLY A 281 1.98 -3.00 11.82
CA GLY A 281 1.02 -3.87 11.16
C GLY A 281 0.12 -3.12 10.19
N MET A 282 0.67 -2.22 9.38
CA MET A 282 -0.02 -1.43 8.37
C MET A 282 0.41 -1.89 6.97
N PRO A 283 -0.46 -2.56 6.19
CA PRO A 283 -0.14 -3.03 4.84
C PRO A 283 0.20 -1.87 3.89
N ILE A 284 1.02 -2.18 2.88
CA ILE A 284 1.47 -1.24 1.85
C ILE A 284 0.97 -1.72 0.49
N GLY A 285 0.29 -0.86 -0.25
CA GLY A 285 -0.16 -1.10 -1.62
C GLY A 285 0.75 -0.41 -2.63
N GLU A 286 1.23 -1.13 -3.62
CA GLU A 286 2.18 -0.59 -4.60
C GLU A 286 1.67 -0.81 -6.02
N MET A 287 2.07 0.11 -6.92
CA MET A 287 1.70 0.11 -8.34
C MET A 287 0.19 0.02 -8.60
N PHE A 288 -0.63 0.69 -7.79
CA PHE A 288 -2.06 0.84 -8.09
C PHE A 288 -2.22 1.75 -9.32
N ASP A 289 -3.05 1.38 -10.29
CA ASP A 289 -3.39 2.26 -11.41
C ASP A 289 -4.37 3.34 -10.93
N LEU A 290 -3.84 4.54 -10.71
CA LEU A 290 -4.58 5.67 -10.16
C LEU A 290 -5.02 6.67 -11.24
N GLU A 291 -4.75 6.42 -12.52
CA GLU A 291 -4.96 7.43 -13.58
C GLU A 291 -6.45 7.73 -13.77
N ALA A 292 -7.27 6.68 -13.92
CA ALA A 292 -8.72 6.84 -14.07
C ALA A 292 -9.38 7.42 -12.81
N LEU A 293 -8.91 7.01 -11.62
CA LEU A 293 -9.42 7.50 -10.34
C LEU A 293 -9.10 8.99 -10.16
N ALA A 294 -7.87 9.41 -10.45
CA ALA A 294 -7.46 10.80 -10.32
C ALA A 294 -8.29 11.71 -11.25
N GLU A 295 -8.55 11.29 -12.48
CA GLU A 295 -9.41 12.04 -13.41
C GLU A 295 -10.86 12.13 -12.92
N GLN A 296 -11.41 11.04 -12.41
CA GLN A 296 -12.76 11.03 -11.83
C GLN A 296 -12.85 11.94 -10.60
N CYS A 297 -11.88 11.87 -9.68
CA CYS A 297 -11.81 12.72 -8.50
C CYS A 297 -11.72 14.20 -8.87
N LYS A 298 -10.94 14.56 -9.90
CA LYS A 298 -10.88 15.95 -10.41
C LYS A 298 -12.21 16.41 -10.97
N ARG A 299 -12.84 15.60 -11.84
CA ARG A 299 -14.15 15.91 -12.45
C ARG A 299 -15.22 16.15 -11.39
N LYS A 300 -15.26 15.30 -10.37
CA LYS A 300 -16.26 15.36 -9.29
C LYS A 300 -15.87 16.27 -8.12
N LYS A 301 -14.61 16.73 -8.06
CA LYS A 301 -14.03 17.46 -6.92
C LYS A 301 -14.21 16.71 -5.59
N ARG A 302 -14.15 15.38 -5.63
CA ARG A 302 -14.29 14.49 -4.47
C ARG A 302 -13.11 13.53 -4.48
N TRP A 303 -12.37 13.50 -3.38
CA TRP A 303 -11.08 12.79 -3.25
C TRP A 303 -11.12 11.68 -2.20
N SER A 304 -12.28 11.44 -1.61
CA SER A 304 -12.62 10.24 -0.86
C SER A 304 -13.56 9.35 -1.65
N PHE A 305 -13.58 8.06 -1.33
CA PHE A 305 -14.39 7.05 -2.00
C PHE A 305 -14.55 5.81 -1.13
N PHE A 306 -15.53 4.98 -1.46
CA PHE A 306 -15.64 3.64 -0.92
C PHE A 306 -14.57 2.76 -1.56
N PHE A 307 -13.68 2.20 -0.77
CA PHE A 307 -12.59 1.35 -1.23
C PHE A 307 -12.88 -0.10 -0.88
N MET A 308 -12.62 -1.00 -1.82
CA MET A 308 -12.60 -2.44 -1.55
C MET A 308 -11.41 -3.09 -2.24
N SER A 309 -10.76 -4.01 -1.54
CA SER A 309 -9.77 -4.91 -2.08
C SER A 309 -9.86 -6.27 -1.42
N THR A 310 -9.70 -7.32 -2.22
CA THR A 310 -9.75 -8.72 -1.77
C THR A 310 -8.44 -9.42 -2.11
N PRO A 311 -7.47 -9.41 -1.18
CA PRO A 311 -6.22 -10.15 -1.35
C PRO A 311 -6.48 -11.64 -1.58
N LEU A 312 -5.59 -12.30 -2.35
CA LEU A 312 -5.60 -13.74 -2.58
C LEU A 312 -5.45 -14.49 -1.26
N ASN A 313 -6.22 -15.57 -1.10
CA ASN A 313 -6.11 -16.45 0.06
C ASN A 313 -4.94 -17.42 -0.15
N ILE A 314 -3.74 -16.97 0.18
CA ILE A 314 -2.49 -17.75 0.07
C ILE A 314 -1.96 -18.01 1.49
N PRO A 315 -2.19 -19.20 2.08
CA PRO A 315 -1.68 -19.53 3.40
C PRO A 315 -0.16 -19.34 3.51
N GLY A 316 0.26 -18.47 4.43
CA GLY A 316 1.66 -18.12 4.65
C GLY A 316 2.28 -17.23 3.55
N GLY A 317 1.48 -16.74 2.61
CA GLY A 317 1.91 -15.81 1.56
C GLY A 317 2.40 -14.49 2.15
N VAL A 318 3.40 -13.89 1.51
CA VAL A 318 3.98 -12.61 1.96
C VAL A 318 3.32 -11.39 1.34
N SER A 319 2.61 -11.57 0.22
CA SER A 319 1.95 -10.51 -0.53
C SER A 319 0.75 -11.08 -1.30
N SER A 320 -0.03 -10.19 -1.90
CA SER A 320 -1.10 -10.53 -2.85
C SER A 320 -1.10 -9.52 -3.99
N LEU A 321 -1.76 -9.86 -5.09
CA LEU A 321 -2.24 -8.85 -6.04
C LEU A 321 -3.16 -7.85 -5.35
N ALA A 322 -3.24 -6.62 -5.88
CA ALA A 322 -4.07 -5.56 -5.32
C ALA A 322 -5.56 -5.92 -5.31
N ASN A 323 -6.09 -6.41 -6.44
CA ASN A 323 -7.51 -6.71 -6.66
C ASN A 323 -8.43 -5.63 -6.04
N ALA A 324 -8.20 -4.38 -6.44
CA ALA A 324 -8.71 -3.20 -5.76
C ALA A 324 -9.67 -2.38 -6.65
N LEU A 325 -10.73 -1.86 -6.03
CA LEU A 325 -11.73 -1.00 -6.63
C LEU A 325 -11.95 0.25 -5.76
N ALA A 326 -12.16 1.39 -6.42
CA ALA A 326 -12.71 2.59 -5.82
C ALA A 326 -14.13 2.82 -6.36
N VAL A 327 -15.07 3.15 -5.48
CA VAL A 327 -16.47 3.42 -5.83
C VAL A 327 -16.88 4.77 -5.26
N GLN A 328 -17.45 5.62 -6.12
CA GLN A 328 -17.90 6.97 -5.81
C GLN A 328 -19.38 7.13 -6.12
#